data_AF-A0A356F6E2-F1
#
_entry.id   AF-A0A356F6E2-F1
#
_cell.length_a   1.000
_cell.length_b   1.000
_cell.length_c   1.000
_cell.angle_alpha   90.00
_cell.angle_beta   90.00
_cell.angle_gamma   90.00
#
_symmetry.space_group_name_H-M   'P 1'
#
loop_
_entity.id
_entity.type
_entity.pdbx_description
1 polymer ?
#
loop_
_entity_poly.entity_id
_entity_poly.type
_entity_poly.pdbx_seq_one_letter_code
_entity_poly.pdbx_strand_id
1 'polypeptide(L)'
;NHISNAAAQDIFNEYVKERAGYAAEAAQEAEAQYEATISALKSEWGAKYQQNMKLASDTLAKFSANKEEYSELLNLVGNSATAIRLLNKIGSSISEGSLGGFEGQTSGFTKTPTEARAEFERIMNDPSDAYWAGARNRRNDLVWCKNNNQGYVSEDARKARVQYVNSLMQMMG
;
A
#
# COMPACT_ATOMS: atom_id res chain seq x y z
N ASN A 1 -22.50 -44.13 -38.72
CA ASN A 1 -22.40 -44.07 -37.26
C ASN A 1 -23.12 -42.83 -36.76
N HIS A 2 -24.41 -42.95 -36.45
CA HIS A 2 -25.18 -41.90 -35.79
C HIS A 2 -25.38 -42.29 -34.34
N ILE A 3 -24.88 -41.47 -33.43
CA ILE A 3 -25.16 -41.59 -32.00
C ILE A 3 -26.63 -41.17 -31.83
N SER A 4 -27.42 -41.94 -31.08
CA SER A 4 -28.82 -41.57 -30.82
C SER A 4 -28.87 -40.31 -29.96
N ASN A 5 -29.94 -39.52 -30.09
CA ASN A 5 -30.13 -38.32 -29.25
C ASN A 5 -30.08 -38.66 -27.76
N ALA A 6 -30.63 -39.81 -27.36
CA ALA A 6 -30.55 -40.30 -25.99
C ALA A 6 -29.10 -40.55 -25.53
N ALA A 7 -28.31 -41.24 -26.35
CA ALA A 7 -26.90 -41.48 -26.02
C ALA A 7 -26.07 -40.18 -26.00
N ALA A 8 -26.40 -39.19 -26.84
CA ALA A 8 -25.78 -37.88 -26.79
C ALA A 8 -26.15 -37.10 -25.51
N GLN A 9 -27.40 -37.21 -25.05
CA GLN A 9 -27.86 -36.62 -23.79
C GLN A 9 -27.14 -37.24 -22.58
N ASP A 10 -26.98 -38.56 -22.57
CA ASP A 10 -26.32 -39.27 -21.46
C ASP A 10 -24.84 -38.88 -21.36
N ILE A 11 -24.13 -38.79 -22.49
CA ILE A 11 -22.74 -38.34 -22.52
C ILE A 11 -22.62 -36.89 -22.02
N PHE A 12 -23.54 -36.01 -22.43
CA PHE A 12 -23.55 -34.62 -21.96
C PHE A 12 -23.82 -34.52 -20.45
N ASN A 13 -24.76 -35.30 -19.95
CA ASN A 13 -25.09 -35.34 -18.52
C ASN A 13 -23.90 -35.84 -17.69
N GLU A 14 -23.22 -36.90 -18.14
CA GLU A 14 -22.04 -37.43 -17.46
C GLU A 14 -20.89 -36.41 -17.47
N TYR A 15 -20.65 -35.74 -18.60
CA TYR A 15 -19.67 -34.66 -18.70
C TYR A 15 -19.97 -33.48 -17.74
N VAL A 16 -21.23 -33.05 -17.65
CA VAL A 16 -21.66 -31.99 -16.74
C VAL A 16 -21.47 -32.43 -15.28
N LYS A 17 -21.79 -33.69 -14.96
CA LYS A 17 -21.62 -34.26 -13.63
C LYS A 17 -20.16 -34.37 -13.22
N GLU A 18 -19.29 -34.80 -14.14
CA GLU A 18 -17.85 -34.86 -13.92
C GLU A 18 -17.27 -33.45 -13.65
N ARG A 19 -17.65 -32.45 -14.47
CA ARG A 19 -17.26 -31.06 -14.26
C ARG A 19 -17.78 -30.47 -12.94
N ALA A 20 -19.01 -30.79 -12.56
CA ALA A 20 -19.58 -30.34 -11.29
C ALA A 20 -18.83 -30.96 -10.10
N GLY A 21 -18.37 -32.21 -10.22
CA GLY A 21 -17.51 -32.87 -9.24
C GLY A 21 -16.19 -32.13 -9.03
N TYR A 22 -15.45 -31.85 -10.10
CA TYR A 22 -14.18 -31.10 -10.01
C TYR A 22 -14.34 -29.70 -9.41
N ALA A 23 -15.42 -28.99 -9.77
CA ALA A 23 -15.69 -27.68 -9.20
C ALA A 23 -16.00 -27.74 -7.69
N ALA A 24 -16.71 -28.77 -7.25
CA ALA A 24 -17.01 -28.99 -5.83
C ALA A 24 -15.76 -29.37 -5.03
N GLU A 25 -14.88 -30.21 -5.59
CA GLU A 25 -13.60 -30.58 -4.98
C GLU A 25 -12.67 -29.36 -4.83
N ALA A 26 -12.52 -28.56 -5.90
CA ALA A 26 -11.71 -27.34 -5.85
C ALA A 26 -12.23 -26.33 -4.81
N ALA A 27 -13.56 -26.20 -4.67
CA ALA A 27 -14.15 -25.33 -3.66
C ALA A 27 -13.90 -25.86 -2.23
N GLN A 28 -13.99 -27.18 -2.02
CA GLN A 28 -13.65 -27.80 -0.73
C GLN A 28 -12.18 -27.63 -0.36
N GLU A 29 -11.27 -27.80 -1.33
CA GLU A 29 -9.85 -27.57 -1.11
C GLU A 29 -9.54 -26.11 -0.76
N ALA A 30 -10.16 -25.16 -1.45
CA ALA A 30 -10.01 -23.74 -1.15
C ALA A 30 -10.51 -23.38 0.27
N GLU A 31 -11.66 -23.91 0.66
CA GLU A 31 -12.21 -23.71 2.02
C GLU A 31 -11.30 -24.32 3.09
N ALA A 32 -10.83 -25.56 2.87
CA ALA A 32 -9.91 -26.23 3.78
C ALA A 32 -8.58 -25.47 3.94
N GLN A 33 -8.05 -24.90 2.85
CA GLN A 33 -6.86 -24.05 2.90
C GLN A 33 -7.12 -22.74 3.63
N TYR A 34 -8.28 -22.13 3.44
CA TYR A 34 -8.68 -20.90 4.13
C TYR A 34 -8.77 -21.12 5.64
N GLU A 35 -9.48 -22.15 6.08
CA GLU A 35 -9.60 -22.59 7.47
C GLU A 35 -8.22 -22.87 8.08
N ALA A 36 -7.35 -23.60 7.37
CA ALA A 36 -6.00 -23.91 7.82
C ALA A 36 -5.14 -22.64 7.98
N THR A 37 -5.24 -21.70 7.04
CA THR A 37 -4.54 -20.41 7.10
C THR A 37 -5.02 -19.58 8.28
N ILE A 38 -6.33 -19.46 8.50
CA ILE A 38 -6.89 -18.75 9.66
C ILE A 38 -6.42 -19.38 10.96
N SER A 39 -6.51 -20.72 11.06
CA SER A 39 -6.11 -21.46 12.25
C SER A 39 -4.63 -21.23 12.59
N ALA A 40 -3.76 -21.32 11.57
CA ALA A 40 -2.33 -21.06 11.73
C ALA A 40 -2.05 -19.62 12.20
N LEU A 41 -2.66 -18.62 11.55
CA LEU A 41 -2.46 -17.22 11.91
C LEU A 41 -3.03 -16.85 13.28
N LYS A 42 -4.19 -17.43 13.66
CA LYS A 42 -4.77 -17.27 15.00
C LYS A 42 -3.87 -17.90 16.07
N SER A 43 -3.35 -19.10 15.82
CA SER A 43 -2.42 -19.76 16.74
C SER A 43 -1.13 -18.97 16.93
N GLU A 44 -0.64 -18.31 15.88
CA GLU A 44 0.59 -17.53 15.91
C GLU A 44 0.40 -16.16 16.58
N TRP A 45 -0.65 -15.43 16.21
CA TRP A 45 -0.85 -14.04 16.63
C TRP A 45 -1.71 -13.89 17.89
N GLY A 46 -2.48 -14.92 18.25
CA GLY A 46 -3.34 -14.94 19.43
C GLY A 46 -4.24 -13.70 19.51
N ALA A 47 -4.16 -12.98 20.62
CA ALA A 47 -4.96 -11.77 20.86
C ALA A 47 -4.72 -10.65 19.83
N LYS A 48 -3.56 -10.63 19.16
CA LYS A 48 -3.23 -9.63 18.13
C LYS A 48 -3.71 -10.02 16.73
N TYR A 49 -4.37 -11.17 16.56
CA TYR A 49 -4.81 -11.66 15.26
C TYR A 49 -5.60 -10.61 14.46
N GLN A 50 -6.61 -9.99 15.07
CA GLN A 50 -7.45 -8.98 14.40
C GLN A 50 -6.65 -7.73 14.02
N GLN A 51 -5.76 -7.28 14.90
CA GLN A 51 -4.88 -6.14 14.62
C GLN A 51 -3.95 -6.45 13.44
N ASN A 52 -3.35 -7.64 13.43
CA ASN A 52 -2.39 -8.04 12.41
C ASN A 52 -3.05 -8.28 11.05
N MET A 53 -4.26 -8.85 11.04
CA MET A 53 -5.08 -8.98 9.83
C MET A 53 -5.48 -7.62 9.27
N LYS A 54 -5.89 -6.69 10.14
CA LYS A 54 -6.20 -5.33 9.71
C LYS A 54 -4.98 -4.66 9.09
N LEU A 55 -3.81 -4.78 9.72
CA LEU A 55 -2.58 -4.20 9.18
C LEU A 55 -2.19 -4.80 7.82
N ALA A 56 -2.34 -6.11 7.64
CA ALA A 56 -2.09 -6.77 6.36
C ALA A 56 -3.06 -6.29 5.27
N SER A 57 -4.36 -6.18 5.59
CA SER A 57 -5.39 -5.67 4.68
C SER A 57 -5.18 -4.19 4.32
N ASP A 58 -4.88 -3.34 5.30
CA ASP A 58 -4.55 -1.94 5.07
C ASP A 58 -3.29 -1.79 4.21
N THR A 59 -2.30 -2.67 4.41
CA THR A 59 -1.09 -2.69 3.59
C THR A 59 -1.44 -3.05 2.15
N LEU A 60 -2.21 -4.12 1.94
CA LEU A 60 -2.65 -4.52 0.61
C LEU A 60 -3.39 -3.38 -0.10
N ALA A 61 -4.33 -2.74 0.58
CA ALA A 61 -5.11 -1.62 0.06
C ALA A 61 -4.24 -0.42 -0.35
N LYS A 62 -3.13 -0.15 0.37
CA LYS A 62 -2.19 0.93 0.01
C LYS A 62 -1.40 0.64 -1.28
N PHE A 63 -1.16 -0.63 -1.58
CA PHE A 63 -0.41 -1.04 -2.77
C PHE A 63 -1.30 -1.30 -4.00
N SER A 64 -2.63 -1.32 -3.84
CA SER A 64 -3.58 -1.44 -4.94
C SER A 64 -3.94 -0.06 -5.50
N ALA A 65 -3.89 0.11 -6.81
CA ALA A 65 -4.26 1.35 -7.49
C ALA A 65 -5.78 1.56 -7.56
N ASN A 66 -6.56 0.48 -7.58
CA ASN A 66 -8.02 0.50 -7.66
C ASN A 66 -8.65 -0.71 -6.95
N LYS A 67 -9.99 -0.77 -6.93
CA LYS A 67 -10.74 -1.83 -6.23
C LYS A 67 -10.62 -3.18 -6.92
N GLU A 68 -10.49 -3.17 -8.24
CA GLU A 68 -10.34 -4.36 -9.07
C GLU A 68 -9.01 -5.05 -8.75
N GLU A 69 -7.90 -4.30 -8.77
CA GLU A 69 -6.57 -4.79 -8.40
C GLU A 69 -6.53 -5.26 -6.94
N TYR A 70 -7.17 -4.54 -6.02
CA TYR A 70 -7.29 -5.00 -4.63
C TYR A 70 -7.97 -6.37 -4.55
N SER A 71 -9.06 -6.56 -5.29
CA SER A 71 -9.82 -7.81 -5.29
C SER A 71 -9.02 -8.96 -5.91
N GLU A 72 -8.31 -8.70 -7.01
CA GLU A 72 -7.41 -9.68 -7.64
C GLU A 72 -6.27 -10.10 -6.72
N LEU A 73 -5.59 -9.13 -6.10
CA LEU A 73 -4.52 -9.40 -5.16
C LEU A 73 -5.03 -10.11 -3.91
N LEU A 74 -6.21 -9.72 -3.39
CA LEU A 74 -6.84 -10.39 -2.25
C LEU A 74 -7.15 -11.85 -2.56
N ASN A 75 -7.65 -12.16 -3.75
CA ASN A 75 -7.90 -13.54 -4.18
C ASN A 75 -6.59 -14.35 -4.30
N LEU A 76 -5.49 -13.70 -4.70
CA LEU A 76 -4.19 -14.35 -4.83
C LEU A 76 -3.52 -14.62 -3.47
N VAL A 77 -3.62 -13.66 -2.53
CA VAL A 77 -2.84 -13.69 -1.28
C VAL A 77 -3.66 -14.05 -0.05
N GLY A 78 -4.98 -13.90 -0.09
CA GLY A 78 -5.89 -14.05 1.06
C GLY A 78 -5.96 -15.46 1.65
N ASN A 79 -5.59 -16.48 0.87
CA ASN A 79 -5.54 -17.87 1.33
C ASN A 79 -4.13 -18.31 1.75
N SER A 80 -3.12 -17.44 1.63
CA SER A 80 -1.73 -17.76 1.94
C SER A 80 -1.29 -17.10 3.24
N ALA A 81 -1.13 -17.89 4.30
CA ALA A 81 -0.58 -17.43 5.57
C ALA A 81 0.78 -16.72 5.40
N THR A 82 1.64 -17.21 4.49
CA THR A 82 2.95 -16.62 4.21
C THR A 82 2.83 -15.22 3.61
N ALA A 83 1.92 -15.03 2.65
CA ALA A 83 1.69 -13.72 2.04
C ALA A 83 1.09 -12.73 3.05
N ILE A 84 0.13 -13.19 3.86
CA ILE A 84 -0.48 -12.39 4.93
C ILE A 84 0.57 -11.93 5.96
N ARG A 85 1.49 -12.82 6.37
CA ARG A 85 2.62 -12.44 7.23
C ARG A 85 3.53 -11.41 6.60
N LEU A 86 3.84 -11.57 5.31
CA LEU A 86 4.68 -10.62 4.59
C LEU A 86 4.03 -9.23 4.56
N LEU A 87 2.74 -9.15 4.21
CA LEU A 87 1.97 -7.90 4.22
C LEU A 87 1.94 -7.28 5.62
N ASN A 88 1.72 -8.08 6.66
CA ASN A 88 1.78 -7.59 8.04
C ASN A 88 3.16 -7.04 8.42
N LYS A 89 4.24 -7.71 8.01
CA LYS A 89 5.62 -7.26 8.26
C LYS A 89 5.95 -5.97 7.52
N ILE A 90 5.52 -5.85 6.27
CA ILE A 90 5.65 -4.62 5.47
C ILE A 90 4.88 -3.49 6.14
N GLY A 91 3.61 -3.73 6.50
CA GLY A 91 2.78 -2.76 7.21
C GLY A 91 3.39 -2.30 8.53
N SER A 92 3.92 -3.24 9.32
CA SER A 92 4.61 -2.94 10.59
C SER A 92 5.85 -2.09 10.35
N SER A 93 6.66 -2.43 9.34
CA SER A 93 7.87 -1.66 9.00
C SER A 93 7.55 -0.25 8.50
N ILE A 94 6.43 -0.08 7.78
CA ILE A 94 5.91 1.23 7.36
C ILE A 94 5.46 2.04 8.58
N SER A 95 4.71 1.41 9.50
CA SER A 95 4.20 2.05 10.71
C SER A 95 5.29 2.42 11.72
N GLU A 96 6.36 1.62 11.80
CA GLU A 96 7.50 1.82 12.70
C GLU A 96 8.60 2.72 12.09
N GLY A 97 8.45 3.15 10.83
CA GLY A 97 9.44 3.96 10.13
C GLY A 97 10.75 3.22 9.79
N SER A 98 10.80 1.89 9.96
CA SER A 98 12.00 1.05 9.88
C SER A 98 12.39 0.61 8.46
N LEU A 99 11.67 1.03 7.41
CA LEU A 99 12.17 0.89 6.04
C LEU A 99 13.25 1.96 5.80
N GLY A 100 14.46 1.66 6.28
CA GLY A 100 15.72 2.43 6.20
C GLY A 100 16.25 2.61 4.77
N GLY A 101 15.40 3.21 3.94
CA GLY A 101 15.62 3.63 2.55
C GLY A 101 14.55 4.64 2.11
N PHE A 102 13.54 4.89 2.95
CA PHE A 102 12.61 6.01 2.86
C PHE A 102 12.91 7.07 3.93
N GLU A 103 14.12 7.09 4.48
CA GLU A 103 14.62 8.18 5.30
C GLU A 103 15.07 9.33 4.39
N GLY A 104 14.10 10.16 3.99
CA GLY A 104 14.35 11.36 3.20
C GLY A 104 13.16 11.87 2.39
N GLN A 105 12.12 11.04 2.17
CA GLN A 105 10.98 11.42 1.31
C GLN A 105 9.59 11.01 1.85
N THR A 106 9.46 10.55 3.10
CA THR A 106 8.16 10.07 3.67
C THR A 106 7.19 11.15 4.12
N SER A 107 7.47 12.44 3.92
CA SER A 107 6.42 13.44 4.16
C SER A 107 5.39 13.49 3.02
N GLY A 108 5.72 12.99 1.82
CA GLY A 108 4.90 13.13 0.60
C GLY A 108 3.72 12.17 0.50
N PHE A 109 3.93 10.87 0.70
CA PHE A 109 3.01 9.84 0.20
C PHE A 109 1.82 9.49 1.12
N THR A 110 1.63 10.20 2.23
CA THR A 110 0.53 9.93 3.19
C THR A 110 -0.67 10.84 3.02
N LYS A 111 -0.68 11.73 2.01
CA LYS A 111 -1.75 12.72 1.82
C LYS A 111 -2.64 12.33 0.66
N THR A 112 -3.96 12.39 0.88
CA THR A 112 -4.95 12.38 -0.20
C THR A 112 -4.74 13.59 -1.12
N PRO A 113 -5.25 13.59 -2.37
CA PRO A 113 -5.13 14.74 -3.27
C PRO A 113 -5.62 16.06 -2.66
N THR A 114 -6.71 16.00 -1.87
CA THR A 114 -7.25 17.17 -1.15
C THR A 114 -6.32 17.65 -0.05
N GLU A 115 -5.71 16.75 0.73
CA GLU A 115 -4.74 17.09 1.77
C GLU A 115 -3.41 17.60 1.18
N ALA A 116 -2.99 17.05 0.04
CA ALA A 116 -1.82 17.50 -0.69
C ALA A 116 -2.00 18.95 -1.18
N ARG A 117 -3.21 19.29 -1.66
CA ARG A 117 -3.58 20.66 -2.05
C ARG A 117 -3.57 21.63 -0.88
N ALA A 118 -4.19 21.25 0.23
CA ALA A 118 -4.22 22.09 1.44
C ALA A 118 -2.81 22.35 1.99
N GLU A 119 -1.94 21.33 2.01
CA GLU A 119 -0.55 21.50 2.46
C GLU A 119 0.28 22.31 1.46
N PHE A 120 0.08 22.13 0.16
CA PHE A 120 0.71 22.96 -0.87
C PHE A 120 0.35 24.44 -0.67
N GLU A 121 -0.94 24.75 -0.52
CA GLU A 121 -1.42 26.11 -0.27
C GLU A 121 -0.85 26.68 1.03
N ARG A 122 -0.76 25.90 2.11
CA ARG A 122 -0.13 26.33 3.36
C ARG A 122 1.34 26.72 3.15
N ILE A 123 2.11 25.90 2.44
CA ILE A 123 3.54 26.17 2.17
C ILE A 123 3.72 27.39 1.27
N MET A 124 2.88 27.55 0.24
CA MET A 124 2.94 28.72 -0.64
C MET A 124 2.57 30.01 0.10
N ASN A 125 1.66 29.94 1.08
CA ASN A 125 1.20 31.07 1.87
C ASN A 125 2.04 31.35 3.14
N ASP A 126 3.09 30.56 3.40
CA ASP A 126 4.01 30.76 4.52
C ASP A 126 5.39 31.21 4.00
N PRO A 127 5.67 32.53 3.91
CA PRO A 127 6.97 33.05 3.47
C PRO A 127 8.15 32.63 4.37
N SER A 128 7.86 32.12 5.57
CA SER A 128 8.87 31.66 6.52
C SER A 128 9.25 30.19 6.30
N ASP A 129 8.54 29.45 5.44
CA ASP A 129 8.81 28.04 5.15
C ASP A 129 10.17 27.86 4.45
N ALA A 130 10.82 26.73 4.74
CA ALA A 130 12.10 26.34 4.16
C ALA A 130 12.11 26.35 2.62
N TYR A 131 10.95 26.16 1.97
CA TYR A 131 10.80 26.30 0.52
C TYR A 131 11.25 27.68 0.01
N TRP A 132 10.90 28.75 0.74
CA TRP A 132 11.23 30.14 0.40
C TRP A 132 12.61 30.59 0.90
N ALA A 133 13.36 29.72 1.60
CA ALA A 133 14.63 30.09 2.21
C ALA A 133 15.71 30.53 1.21
N GLY A 134 15.62 30.14 -0.06
CA GLY A 134 16.56 30.59 -1.09
C GLY A 134 16.59 32.12 -1.29
N ALA A 135 15.47 32.81 -1.04
CA ALA A 135 15.43 34.27 -1.08
C ALA A 135 16.03 34.91 0.19
N ARG A 136 16.03 34.19 1.32
CA ARG A 136 16.51 34.64 2.64
C ARG A 136 17.98 34.34 2.89
N ASN A 137 18.52 33.28 2.27
CA ASN A 137 19.92 32.86 2.38
C ASN A 137 20.90 33.71 1.53
N ARG A 138 20.47 34.86 0.99
CA ARG A 138 21.18 35.65 -0.05
C ARG A 138 22.48 36.35 0.39
N ARG A 139 23.11 35.97 1.50
CA ARG A 139 24.50 36.35 1.76
C ARG A 139 25.40 35.15 1.44
N ASN A 140 26.41 35.38 0.60
CA ASN A 140 27.46 34.41 0.26
C ASN A 140 28.36 34.01 1.46
N ASP A 141 27.95 34.33 2.68
CA ASP A 141 28.62 33.99 3.92
C ASP A 141 27.69 33.11 4.77
N LEU A 142 27.97 31.80 4.71
CA LEU A 142 27.26 30.77 5.46
C LEU A 142 27.40 30.95 6.97
N VAL A 143 28.55 31.45 7.45
CA VAL A 143 28.86 31.61 8.87
C VAL A 143 28.08 32.79 9.43
N TRP A 144 28.05 33.92 8.71
CA TRP A 144 27.25 35.07 9.10
C TRP A 144 25.75 34.73 9.15
N CYS A 145 25.24 34.02 8.13
CA CYS A 145 23.82 33.63 8.06
C CYS A 145 23.41 32.72 9.24
N LYS A 146 24.23 31.71 9.57
CA LYS A 146 23.97 30.83 10.73
C LYS A 146 23.88 31.61 12.05
N ASN A 147 24.70 32.65 12.19
CA ASN A 147 24.82 33.38 13.45
C ASN A 147 23.86 34.57 13.57
N ASN A 148 23.32 35.10 12.46
CA ASN A 148 22.59 36.37 12.46
C ASN A 148 21.23 36.33 11.73
N ASN A 149 20.90 35.25 11.01
CA ASN A 149 19.62 35.13 10.32
C ASN A 149 18.77 34.06 11.00
N GLN A 150 17.77 34.48 11.79
CA GLN A 150 16.84 33.57 12.45
C GLN A 150 16.02 32.70 11.47
N GLY A 151 15.97 33.09 10.19
CA GLY A 151 15.33 32.32 9.11
C GLY A 151 16.30 31.54 8.23
N TYR A 152 17.55 31.33 8.68
CA TYR A 152 18.51 30.51 7.95
C TYR A 152 18.06 29.04 7.88
N VAL A 153 18.10 28.50 6.68
CA VAL A 153 17.85 27.07 6.43
C VAL A 153 19.04 26.53 5.66
N SER A 154 19.54 25.34 6.01
CA SER A 154 20.62 24.73 5.25
C SER A 154 20.19 24.46 3.81
N GLU A 155 21.14 24.46 2.87
CA GLU A 155 20.82 24.17 1.47
C GLU A 155 20.23 22.77 1.29
N ASP A 156 20.64 21.81 2.12
CA ASP A 156 20.08 20.45 2.09
C ASP A 156 18.63 20.43 2.56
N ALA A 157 18.30 21.14 3.65
CA ALA A 157 16.93 21.26 4.13
C ALA A 157 16.03 22.02 3.13
N ARG A 158 16.56 23.05 2.46
CA ARG A 158 15.86 23.75 1.37
C ARG A 158 15.58 22.81 0.19
N LYS A 159 16.59 22.05 -0.27
CA LYS A 159 16.44 21.09 -1.38
C LYS A 159 15.44 19.99 -1.04
N ALA A 160 15.52 19.42 0.16
CA ALA A 160 14.56 18.44 0.64
C ALA A 160 13.13 19.02 0.65
N ARG A 161 12.97 20.28 1.09
CA ARG A 161 11.67 20.94 1.09
C ARG A 161 11.12 21.21 -0.32
N VAL A 162 11.97 21.59 -1.27
CA VAL A 162 11.58 21.74 -2.69
C VAL A 162 11.14 20.41 -3.28
N GLN A 163 11.88 19.32 -3.02
CA GLN A 163 11.49 17.98 -3.46
C GLN A 163 10.14 17.56 -2.87
N TYR A 164 9.91 17.86 -1.59
CA TYR A 164 8.63 17.62 -0.94
C TYR A 164 7.47 18.38 -1.62
N VAL A 165 7.64 19.68 -1.91
CA VAL A 165 6.62 20.47 -2.62
C VAL A 165 6.34 19.90 -4.02
N ASN A 166 7.37 19.48 -4.75
CA ASN A 166 7.19 18.84 -6.05
C ASN A 166 6.39 17.53 -5.95
N SER A 167 6.59 16.75 -4.86
CA SER A 167 5.79 15.55 -4.62
C SER A 167 4.31 15.87 -4.37
N LEU A 168 4.00 16.97 -3.67
CA LEU A 168 2.62 17.42 -3.49
C LEU A 168 1.99 17.81 -4.83
N MET A 169 2.74 18.46 -5.73
CA MET A 169 2.26 18.80 -7.07
C MET A 169 1.90 17.57 -7.92
N GLN A 170 2.69 16.51 -7.83
CA GLN A 170 2.42 15.26 -8.54
C GLN A 170 1.17 14.53 -8.02
N MET A 171 0.81 14.72 -6.75
CA MET A 171 -0.37 14.10 -6.14
C MET A 171 -1.67 14.87 -6.38
N MET A 172 -1.57 16.12 -6.84
CA MET A 172 -2.71 16.99 -7.16
C MET A 172 -3.16 16.89 -8.63
N GLY A 173 -2.31 16.35 -9.52
CA GLY A 173 -2.58 16.18 -10.95
C GLY A 173 -3.14 14.81 -11.27
#